data_AF-A0A935U202-F1
#
_entry.id   AF-A0A935U202-F1
#
_cell.length_a   1.000
_cell.length_b   1.000
_cell.length_c   1.000
_cell.angle_alpha   90.00
_cell.angle_beta   90.00
_cell.angle_gamma   90.00
#
_symmetry.space_group_name_H-M   'P 1'
#
loop_
_entity.id
_entity.type
_entity.pdbx_description
1 polymer ?
#
loop_
_entity_poly.entity_id
_entity_poly.type
_entity_poly.pdbx_seq_one_letter_code
_entity_poly.pdbx_strand_id
1 'polypeptide(L)'
;MRSTSLGPLVLAGVVSVLSLLPLSGCFDDLLSERQAEALDGCQIGGCSSQFCVESGADWVSTCEWEEVYACYQAATCERQSNGACGWRATEELVTCIATH
;
A
#
# COMPACT_ATOMS: atom_id res chain seq x y z
N MET A 1 -10.43 68.56 11.26
CA MET A 1 -9.30 67.79 10.69
C MET A 1 -9.59 66.31 10.91
N ARG A 2 -9.56 65.50 9.83
CA ARG A 2 -9.69 64.02 9.75
C ARG A 2 -11.01 63.44 10.27
N SER A 3 -12.02 63.14 9.45
CA SER A 3 -12.08 62.32 8.22
C SER A 3 -11.79 60.84 8.47
N THR A 4 -12.84 60.02 8.28
CA THR A 4 -12.90 58.69 7.60
C THR A 4 -11.93 57.59 8.10
N SER A 5 -12.30 56.33 8.30
CA SER A 5 -13.29 55.50 7.60
C SER A 5 -13.53 54.21 8.40
N LEU A 6 -14.72 53.64 8.18
CA LEU A 6 -15.09 52.23 8.30
C LEU A 6 -13.89 51.26 8.41
N GLY A 7 -13.82 50.54 9.53
CA GLY A 7 -12.94 49.38 9.67
C GLY A 7 -13.41 48.24 8.77
N PRO A 8 -12.50 47.54 8.06
CA PRO A 8 -12.86 46.46 7.17
C PRO A 8 -13.25 45.22 7.98
N LEU A 9 -14.56 45.10 8.25
CA LEU A 9 -15.27 43.88 8.64
C LEU A 9 -15.28 42.79 7.54
N VAL A 10 -14.35 42.84 6.57
CA VAL A 10 -14.35 41.97 5.36
C VAL A 10 -13.04 41.17 5.24
N LEU A 11 -12.40 40.84 6.36
CA LEU A 11 -11.22 39.95 6.39
C LEU A 11 -11.51 38.56 6.96
N ALA A 12 -12.79 38.20 7.16
CA ALA A 12 -13.18 36.97 7.84
C ALA A 12 -13.66 35.82 6.92
N GLY A 13 -13.68 35.99 5.59
CA GLY A 13 -14.48 35.08 4.74
C GLY A 13 -13.74 34.07 3.87
N VAL A 14 -12.74 34.50 3.10
CA VAL A 14 -12.36 33.75 1.87
C VAL A 14 -10.89 33.29 1.84
N VAL A 15 -10.03 33.83 2.72
CA VAL A 15 -8.58 33.49 2.77
C VAL A 15 -8.28 32.29 3.69
N SER A 16 -9.28 31.76 4.41
CA SER A 16 -9.07 30.65 5.36
C SER A 16 -9.45 29.27 4.85
N VAL A 17 -10.07 29.14 3.66
CA VAL A 17 -10.47 27.83 3.12
C VAL A 17 -9.58 27.37 1.96
N LEU A 18 -8.86 28.28 1.29
CA LEU A 18 -7.94 27.93 0.18
C LEU A 18 -6.52 27.58 0.63
N SER A 19 -6.23 27.63 1.93
CA SER A 19 -4.95 27.28 2.59
C SER A 19 -5.04 26.03 3.47
N LEU A 20 -6.19 25.34 3.48
CA LEU A 20 -6.44 24.10 4.23
C LEU A 20 -6.82 22.90 3.34
N LEU A 21 -6.82 23.05 2.02
CA LEU A 21 -6.73 21.91 1.11
C LEU A 21 -5.23 21.67 0.88
N PRO A 22 -4.60 20.68 1.50
CA PRO A 22 -3.27 20.30 1.07
C PRO A 22 -3.40 19.84 -0.38
N LEU A 23 -2.85 20.63 -1.30
CA LEU A 23 -2.34 20.17 -2.60
C LEU A 23 -1.12 19.23 -2.43
N SER A 24 -1.10 18.51 -1.31
CA SER A 24 -0.03 17.67 -0.83
C SER A 24 -0.65 16.34 -0.42
N GLY A 25 -0.74 15.45 -1.41
CA GLY A 25 -0.57 14.02 -1.13
C GLY A 25 -1.84 13.19 -1.07
N CYS A 26 -2.34 12.78 -2.23
CA CYS A 26 -3.10 11.53 -2.36
C CYS A 26 -2.24 10.26 -2.06
N PHE A 27 -1.22 10.31 -1.18
CA PHE A 27 -0.13 9.33 -1.26
C PHE A 27 0.37 8.69 0.04
N ASP A 28 0.00 9.18 1.24
CA ASP A 28 0.68 8.71 2.47
C ASP A 28 -0.16 7.82 3.39
N ASP A 29 -1.44 7.56 3.11
CA ASP A 29 -2.30 6.73 3.98
C ASP A 29 -2.76 5.40 3.33
N LEU A 30 -2.59 5.22 2.02
CA LEU A 30 -3.00 4.00 1.29
C LEU A 30 -1.96 2.85 1.33
N LEU A 31 -0.80 3.07 1.95
CA LEU A 31 0.28 2.07 2.01
C LEU A 31 0.35 1.35 3.37
N SER A 32 -0.34 1.87 4.39
CA SER A 32 -0.31 1.31 5.75
C SER A 32 -1.36 0.20 5.97
N GLU A 33 -2.48 0.23 5.24
CA GLU A 33 -3.58 -0.73 5.43
C GLU A 33 -3.44 -2.04 4.62
N ARG A 34 -2.46 -2.16 3.72
CA ARG A 34 -2.18 -3.40 2.94
C ARG A 34 -1.13 -4.31 3.59
N GLN A 35 -0.63 -4.00 4.78
CA GLN A 35 0.34 -4.85 5.49
C GLN A 35 -0.30 -5.95 6.35
N ALA A 36 -1.62 -6.08 6.36
CA ALA A 36 -2.31 -7.28 6.86
C ALA A 36 -2.22 -8.36 5.77
N GLU A 37 -1.44 -9.44 5.83
CA GLU A 37 -1.08 -10.27 6.96
C GLU A 37 0.33 -10.85 6.76
N ALA A 38 1.35 -10.02 6.96
CA ALA A 38 2.72 -10.47 7.13
C ALA A 38 2.89 -11.15 8.49
N LEU A 39 2.61 -12.46 8.58
CA LEU A 39 2.75 -13.22 9.84
C LEU A 39 4.20 -13.68 10.04
N ASP A 40 4.66 -13.61 11.29
CA ASP A 40 5.93 -14.18 11.75
C ASP A 40 7.18 -13.71 10.97
N GLY A 41 7.24 -12.43 10.61
CA GLY A 41 8.40 -11.85 9.91
C GLY A 41 8.39 -12.06 8.40
N CYS A 42 7.35 -12.66 7.81
CA CYS A 42 7.24 -12.81 6.36
C CYS A 42 6.44 -11.67 5.73
N GLN A 43 6.87 -11.14 4.59
CA GLN A 43 6.16 -10.09 3.84
C GLN A 43 5.86 -10.53 2.40
N ILE A 44 4.73 -10.06 1.87
CA ILE A 44 4.43 -10.16 0.44
C ILE A 44 5.26 -9.12 -0.31
N GLY A 45 5.89 -9.56 -1.39
CA GLY A 45 6.78 -8.77 -2.22
C GLY A 45 6.59 -9.05 -3.71
N GLY A 46 7.41 -8.38 -4.51
CA GLY A 46 7.35 -8.34 -5.97
C GLY A 46 6.39 -7.25 -6.48
N CYS A 47 6.70 -6.71 -7.65
CA CYS A 47 5.88 -5.69 -8.31
C CYS A 47 4.44 -6.18 -8.61
N SER A 48 4.26 -7.50 -8.70
CA SER A 48 2.97 -8.16 -8.94
C SER A 48 2.49 -8.99 -7.75
N SER A 49 3.05 -8.77 -6.55
CA SER A 49 2.72 -9.52 -5.33
C SER A 49 2.96 -11.03 -5.45
N GLN A 50 3.93 -11.44 -6.28
CA GLN A 50 4.21 -12.86 -6.57
C GLN A 50 5.17 -13.53 -5.57
N PHE A 51 5.83 -12.76 -4.70
CA PHE A 51 6.83 -13.28 -3.76
C PHE A 51 6.36 -13.22 -2.31
N CYS A 52 6.75 -14.22 -1.53
CA CYS A 52 6.67 -14.22 -0.07
C CYS A 52 8.09 -14.36 0.47
N VAL A 53 8.58 -13.33 1.15
CA VAL A 53 10.00 -13.15 1.50
C VAL A 53 10.16 -12.71 2.95
N GLU A 54 11.37 -12.79 3.48
CA GLU A 54 11.65 -12.26 4.82
C GLU A 54 11.48 -10.73 4.83
N SER A 55 10.88 -10.22 5.90
CA SER A 55 10.69 -8.79 6.11
C SER A 55 12.03 -8.07 6.17
N GLY A 56 12.14 -6.97 5.43
CA GLY A 56 13.37 -6.18 5.37
C GLY A 56 14.51 -6.83 4.60
N ALA A 57 14.30 -7.95 3.92
CA ALA A 57 15.28 -8.47 2.97
C ALA A 57 15.44 -7.53 1.77
N ASP A 58 16.67 -7.36 1.28
CA ASP A 58 16.94 -6.67 0.02
C ASP A 58 16.60 -7.61 -1.15
N TRP A 59 15.47 -7.34 -1.80
CA TRP A 59 15.05 -8.03 -3.02
C TRP A 59 14.47 -7.03 -4.01
N VAL A 60 14.56 -7.37 -5.29
CA VAL A 60 13.96 -6.61 -6.38
C VAL A 60 13.40 -7.58 -7.39
N SER A 61 12.25 -7.26 -7.96
CA SER A 61 11.70 -7.95 -9.11
C SER A 61 11.63 -7.00 -10.29
N THR A 62 11.58 -7.56 -11.49
CA THR A 62 11.02 -6.84 -12.64
C THR A 62 9.53 -6.58 -12.43
N CYS A 63 8.95 -5.67 -13.22
CA CYS A 63 7.51 -5.36 -13.22
C CYS A 63 6.79 -6.02 -14.41
N GLU A 64 7.21 -7.23 -14.78
CA GLU A 64 6.50 -8.04 -15.77
C GLU A 64 5.28 -8.72 -15.12
N TRP A 65 4.20 -8.82 -15.87
CA TRP A 65 2.98 -9.49 -15.44
C TRP A 65 2.80 -10.81 -16.18
N GLU A 66 2.55 -11.86 -15.42
CA GLU A 66 2.11 -13.18 -15.90
C GLU A 66 0.78 -13.52 -15.22
N GLU A 67 -0.13 -14.19 -15.94
CA GLU A 67 -1.47 -14.51 -15.41
C GLU A 67 -1.40 -15.34 -14.12
N VAL A 68 -0.42 -16.24 -14.02
CA VAL A 68 -0.17 -17.08 -12.84
C VAL A 68 0.06 -16.25 -11.56
N TYR A 69 0.48 -14.98 -11.67
CA TYR A 69 0.68 -14.13 -10.50
C TYR A 69 -0.62 -13.75 -9.80
N ALA A 70 -1.75 -13.78 -10.50
CA ALA A 70 -3.07 -13.57 -9.89
C ALA A 70 -3.38 -14.62 -8.81
N CYS A 71 -2.86 -15.85 -8.94
CA CYS A 71 -3.05 -16.93 -7.97
C CYS A 71 -2.48 -16.59 -6.58
N TYR A 72 -1.42 -15.77 -6.51
CA TYR A 72 -0.79 -15.41 -5.25
C TYR A 72 -1.48 -14.25 -4.51
N GLN A 73 -2.38 -13.51 -5.16
CA GLN A 73 -3.05 -12.36 -4.54
C GLN A 73 -3.98 -12.76 -3.38
N ALA A 74 -4.52 -13.97 -3.42
CA ALA A 74 -5.34 -14.54 -2.36
C ALA A 74 -4.58 -15.53 -1.46
N ALA A 75 -3.30 -15.78 -1.76
CA ALA A 75 -2.50 -16.75 -1.02
C ALA A 75 -2.02 -16.18 0.32
N THR A 76 -1.81 -17.06 1.30
CA THR A 76 -1.23 -16.67 2.60
C THR A 76 0.30 -16.77 2.54
N CYS A 77 0.98 -15.67 2.86
CA CYS A 77 2.42 -15.62 3.04
C CYS A 77 2.76 -15.86 4.52
N GLU A 78 3.47 -16.94 4.83
CA GLU A 78 3.79 -17.32 6.21
C GLU A 78 5.13 -18.07 6.31
N ARG A 79 5.63 -18.22 7.53
CA ARG A 79 6.81 -19.04 7.80
C ARG A 79 6.44 -20.52 7.70
N GLN A 80 7.16 -21.23 6.83
CA GLN A 80 6.97 -22.65 6.57
C GLN A 80 7.66 -23.51 7.63
N SER A 81 7.39 -24.82 7.64
CA SER A 81 7.99 -25.78 8.60
C SER A 81 9.51 -25.91 8.50
N ASN A 82 10.10 -25.47 7.37
CA ASN A 82 11.54 -25.40 7.18
C ASN A 82 12.17 -24.11 7.74
N GLY A 83 11.37 -23.20 8.31
CA GLY A 83 11.80 -21.93 8.89
C GLY A 83 11.92 -20.77 7.90
N ALA A 84 11.66 -20.98 6.61
CA ALA A 84 11.71 -19.93 5.59
C ALA A 84 10.31 -19.35 5.31
N CYS A 85 10.25 -18.09 4.89
CA CYS A 85 9.02 -17.50 4.37
C CYS A 85 8.64 -18.13 3.02
N GLY A 86 7.36 -18.45 2.87
CA GLY A 86 6.82 -19.01 1.63
C GLY A 86 5.30 -18.98 1.59
N TRP A 87 4.76 -19.21 0.40
CA TRP A 87 3.32 -19.32 0.21
C TRP A 87 2.79 -20.62 0.81
N ARG A 88 1.70 -20.54 1.58
CA ARG A 88 0.99 -21.72 2.07
C ARG A 88 0.41 -22.52 0.88
N ALA A 89 0.82 -23.78 0.74
CA ALA A 89 0.36 -24.67 -0.32
C ALA A 89 -1.07 -25.20 -0.07
N THR A 90 -2.07 -24.37 -0.32
CA THR A 90 -3.47 -24.81 -0.35
C THR A 90 -3.80 -25.50 -1.68
N GLU A 91 -4.83 -26.34 -1.69
CA GLU A 91 -5.30 -26.99 -2.92
C GLU A 91 -5.73 -25.97 -3.98
N GLU A 92 -6.37 -24.87 -3.55
CA GLU A 92 -6.77 -23.75 -4.42
C GLU A 92 -5.57 -23.09 -5.10
N LEU A 93 -4.51 -22.79 -4.33
CA LEU A 93 -3.29 -22.17 -4.87
C LEU A 93 -2.59 -23.10 -5.86
N VAL A 94 -2.40 -24.37 -5.49
CA VAL A 94 -1.72 -25.37 -6.32
C VAL A 94 -2.48 -25.59 -7.63
N THR A 95 -3.81 -25.66 -7.57
CA THR A 95 -4.64 -25.83 -8.76
C THR A 95 -4.56 -24.61 -9.67
N CYS A 96 -4.67 -23.39 -9.12
CA CYS A 96 -4.59 -22.15 -9.90
C CYS A 96 -3.26 -22.07 -10.65
N ILE A 97 -2.13 -22.34 -9.97
CA ILE A 97 -0.79 -22.31 -10.57
C ILE A 97 -0.65 -23.39 -11.65
N ALA A 98 -1.27 -24.57 -11.49
CA ALA A 98 -1.17 -25.64 -12.49
C ALA A 98 -1.96 -25.36 -13.78
N THR A 99 -2.90 -24.41 -13.76
CA THR A 99 -3.78 -24.08 -14.88
C THR A 99 -3.37 -22.83 -15.67
N HIS A 100 -2.35 -22.09 -15.21
CA HIS A 100 -1.77 -20.92 -15.86
C HIS A 100 -0.28 -21.14 -16.14
#